data_AF-A0A7W9C3M0-F1
#
_entry.id   AF-A0A7W9C3M0-F1
#
_cell.length_a   1.000
_cell.length_b   1.000
_cell.length_c   1.000
_cell.angle_alpha   90.00
_cell.angle_beta   90.00
_cell.angle_gamma   90.00
#
_symmetry.space_group_name_H-M   'P 1'
#
loop_
_entity.id
_entity.type
_entity.pdbx_description
1 polymer ?
#
loop_
_entity_poly.entity_id
_entity_poly.type
_entity_poly.pdbx_seq_one_letter_code
_entity_poly.pdbx_strand_id
1 'polypeptide(L)'
;MTQPHDVTDQTIRERLIPFPKAHFLAASDLNPFVTPQLLDLGDAFVDFNRQSSKALDLLHGRTVVNLFFENSTRTSSSFEIAAKRLGADVVTMPVASSSVKKGETLIDTAVTLNAMKPDILVIRHSASGAAELLSQKVGCAVVNAGDGRHEHPTQALLDLLSMRRAFGDVTSLTVAICGDITHSRVARSNVALLQMMGARVRLIGPPTLVPGDADRWGCEVFHDMREGLAGCDVVMMLRLQLERMAGALVPSTREYFRFWGLDREKLAWAKPGARVMHPGPMNRGVEIDSDVADDLDVSLIQDQVEMGVAARMAVLASLSARWGDK
;
A
#
# COMPACT_ATOMS: atom_id res chain seq x y z
N MET A 1 2.21 -28.73 5.58
CA MET A 1 0.84 -28.76 6.13
C MET A 1 0.93 -28.83 7.65
N THR A 2 1.01 -27.67 8.29
CA THR A 2 0.64 -27.46 9.70
C THR A 2 -0.85 -27.15 9.70
N GLN A 3 -1.62 -27.81 10.57
CA GLN A 3 -3.02 -27.41 10.83
C GLN A 3 -3.01 -25.90 11.18
N PRO A 4 -3.89 -25.06 10.61
CA PRO A 4 -3.99 -23.68 11.06
C PRO A 4 -4.39 -23.76 12.53
N HIS A 5 -3.54 -23.29 13.44
CA HIS A 5 -4.01 -22.97 14.77
C HIS A 5 -5.07 -21.89 14.59
N ASP A 6 -6.28 -22.11 15.09
CA ASP A 6 -7.32 -21.08 15.08
C ASP A 6 -6.75 -19.84 15.77
N VAL A 7 -6.53 -18.78 14.99
CA VAL A 7 -6.12 -17.48 15.53
C VAL A 7 -7.33 -16.95 16.30
N THR A 8 -7.19 -16.89 17.62
CA THR A 8 -8.24 -16.42 18.53
C THR A 8 -8.14 -14.91 18.72
N ASP A 9 -9.22 -14.29 19.25
CA ASP A 9 -9.17 -12.89 19.69
C ASP A 9 -8.03 -12.64 20.69
N GLN A 10 -7.79 -13.60 21.60
CA GLN A 10 -6.68 -13.53 22.54
C GLN A 10 -5.31 -13.43 21.83
N THR A 11 -5.06 -14.27 20.82
CA THR A 11 -3.81 -14.23 20.04
C THR A 11 -3.60 -12.89 19.35
N ILE A 12 -4.67 -12.27 18.85
CA ILE A 12 -4.60 -10.95 18.21
C ILE A 12 -4.31 -9.86 19.26
N ARG A 13 -4.98 -9.91 20.42
CA ARG A 13 -4.77 -8.96 21.53
C ARG A 13 -3.35 -9.04 22.10
N GLU A 14 -2.77 -10.22 22.20
CA GLU A 14 -1.38 -10.42 22.65
C GLU A 14 -0.35 -9.80 21.70
N ARG A 15 -0.67 -9.68 20.40
CA ARG A 15 0.16 -9.04 19.38
C ARG A 15 -0.20 -7.56 19.15
N LEU A 16 -1.23 -7.06 19.83
CA LEU A 16 -1.70 -5.70 19.65
C LEU A 16 -0.68 -4.73 20.27
N ILE A 17 -0.21 -3.81 19.45
CA ILE A 17 0.75 -2.78 19.84
C ILE A 17 0.21 -1.39 19.51
N PRO A 18 0.42 -0.37 20.36
CA PRO A 18 0.11 1.01 20.00
C PRO A 18 0.94 1.47 18.80
N PHE A 19 0.30 2.12 17.82
CA PHE A 19 0.99 2.68 16.67
C PHE A 19 2.01 3.73 17.12
N PRO A 20 3.18 3.90 16.45
CA PRO A 20 4.25 4.78 16.95
C PRO A 20 3.89 6.27 16.92
N LYS A 21 2.99 6.67 16.03
CA LYS A 21 2.52 8.05 15.84
C LYS A 21 1.01 8.15 16.03
N ALA A 22 0.48 9.36 16.15
CA ALA A 22 -0.97 9.59 16.24
C ALA A 22 -1.71 9.34 14.91
N HIS A 23 -0.98 9.39 13.80
CA HIS A 23 -1.48 9.25 12.44
C HIS A 23 -0.56 8.30 11.66
N PHE A 24 -1.03 7.81 10.52
CA PHE A 24 -0.21 7.09 9.54
C PHE A 24 -0.28 7.79 8.20
N LEU A 25 0.63 8.74 7.97
CA LEU A 25 0.62 9.68 6.86
C LEU A 25 1.69 9.34 5.82
N ALA A 26 2.84 8.83 6.27
CA ALA A 26 3.97 8.44 5.43
C ALA A 26 4.59 7.12 5.90
N ALA A 27 5.33 6.43 5.03
CA ALA A 27 6.03 5.20 5.40
C ALA A 27 7.04 5.44 6.55
N SER A 28 7.61 6.65 6.63
CA SER A 28 8.53 7.10 7.67
C SER A 28 7.90 7.34 9.06
N ASP A 29 6.56 7.24 9.18
CA ASP A 29 5.91 7.23 10.50
C ASP A 29 6.16 5.92 11.25
N LEU A 30 6.54 4.86 10.53
CA LEU A 30 7.02 3.60 11.09
C LEU A 30 8.52 3.68 11.40
N ASN A 31 9.03 2.67 12.11
CA ASN A 31 10.44 2.55 12.44
C ASN A 31 10.86 1.07 12.52
N PRO A 32 12.17 0.76 12.43
CA PRO A 32 12.66 -0.63 12.38
C PRO A 32 12.26 -1.52 13.57
N PHE A 33 11.91 -0.93 14.73
CA PHE A 33 11.49 -1.69 15.91
C PHE A 33 10.01 -2.05 15.89
N VAL A 34 9.17 -1.13 15.42
CA VAL A 34 7.70 -1.30 15.42
C VAL A 34 7.20 -1.97 14.14
N THR A 35 7.85 -1.76 13.00
CA THR A 35 7.44 -2.37 11.73
C THR A 35 7.33 -3.90 11.81
N PRO A 36 8.31 -4.65 12.38
CA PRO A 36 8.19 -6.10 12.55
C PRO A 36 6.97 -6.52 13.38
N GLN A 37 6.70 -5.83 14.49
CA GLN A 37 5.57 -6.11 15.38
C GLN A 37 4.23 -5.85 14.67
N LEU A 38 4.15 -4.78 13.88
CA LEU A 38 2.96 -4.49 13.08
C LEU A 38 2.76 -5.53 11.97
N LEU A 39 3.84 -6.06 11.39
CA LEU A 39 3.78 -7.19 10.46
C LEU A 39 3.36 -8.49 11.16
N ASP A 40 3.80 -8.76 12.39
CA ASP A 40 3.37 -9.92 13.18
C ASP A 40 1.86 -9.90 13.47
N LEU A 41 1.33 -8.70 13.74
CA LEU A 41 -0.11 -8.45 13.86
C LEU A 41 -0.82 -8.61 12.50
N GLY A 42 -0.22 -8.10 11.42
CA GLY A 42 -0.69 -8.32 10.06
C GLY A 42 -0.80 -9.80 9.70
N ASP A 43 0.21 -10.60 10.00
CA ASP A 43 0.23 -12.05 9.79
C ASP A 43 -0.89 -12.75 10.57
N ALA A 44 -1.13 -12.37 11.82
CA ALA A 44 -2.26 -12.88 12.59
C ALA A 44 -3.61 -12.56 11.92
N PHE A 45 -3.76 -11.34 11.39
CA PHE A 45 -4.97 -10.97 10.67
C PHE A 45 -5.13 -11.69 9.33
N VAL A 46 -4.05 -12.06 8.64
CA VAL A 46 -4.14 -12.90 7.44
C VAL A 46 -4.73 -14.26 7.80
N ASP A 47 -4.18 -14.91 8.81
CA ASP A 47 -4.63 -16.25 9.23
C ASP A 47 -6.08 -16.19 9.78
N PHE A 48 -6.43 -15.14 10.54
CA PHE A 48 -7.81 -14.85 10.94
C PHE A 48 -8.76 -14.68 9.75
N ASN A 49 -8.34 -13.93 8.74
CA ASN A 49 -9.16 -13.66 7.55
C ASN A 49 -9.43 -14.89 6.68
N ARG A 50 -8.71 -15.99 6.88
CA ARG A 50 -8.92 -17.28 6.21
C ARG A 50 -9.92 -18.19 6.93
N GLN A 51 -10.29 -17.89 8.16
CA GLN A 51 -11.29 -18.63 8.94
C GLN A 51 -12.73 -18.36 8.42
N SER A 52 -13.71 -19.13 8.88
CA SER A 52 -15.13 -18.93 8.51
C SER A 52 -15.77 -17.75 9.24
N SER A 53 -15.47 -17.58 10.54
CA SER A 53 -15.90 -16.44 11.36
C SER A 53 -14.87 -15.32 11.30
N LYS A 54 -15.29 -14.12 10.90
CA LYS A 54 -14.39 -12.97 10.63
C LYS A 54 -14.88 -11.70 11.34
N ALA A 55 -15.26 -11.82 12.61
CA ALA A 55 -15.70 -10.69 13.41
C ALA A 55 -14.91 -10.62 14.73
N LEU A 56 -14.37 -9.44 15.02
CA LEU A 56 -13.74 -9.07 16.27
C LEU A 56 -14.42 -7.81 16.80
N ASP A 57 -14.17 -7.51 18.07
CA ASP A 57 -14.75 -6.35 18.77
C ASP A 57 -13.68 -5.35 19.22
N LEU A 58 -12.54 -5.33 18.51
CA LEU A 58 -11.39 -4.47 18.86
C LEU A 58 -11.66 -2.98 18.67
N LEU A 59 -12.55 -2.63 17.76
CA LEU A 59 -12.98 -1.26 17.46
C LEU A 59 -14.48 -1.07 17.78
N HIS A 60 -15.04 -1.85 18.72
CA HIS A 60 -16.43 -1.67 19.13
C HIS A 60 -16.75 -0.22 19.51
N GLY A 61 -17.84 0.32 18.97
CA GLY A 61 -18.27 1.69 19.24
C GLY A 61 -17.33 2.77 18.69
N ARG A 62 -16.34 2.41 17.86
CA ARG A 62 -15.46 3.35 17.16
C ARG A 62 -15.99 3.62 15.76
N THR A 63 -15.91 4.87 15.33
CA THR A 63 -16.31 5.29 13.99
C THR A 63 -15.10 5.48 13.08
N VAL A 64 -15.08 4.77 11.95
CA VAL A 64 -14.10 4.93 10.86
C VAL A 64 -14.76 5.63 9.68
N VAL A 65 -14.26 6.82 9.31
CA VAL A 65 -14.75 7.58 8.15
C VAL A 65 -13.80 7.38 6.97
N ASN A 66 -14.34 6.92 5.84
CA ASN A 66 -13.63 6.80 4.58
C ASN A 66 -13.94 8.02 3.69
N LEU A 67 -12.91 8.80 3.40
CA LEU A 67 -12.99 10.04 2.61
C LEU A 67 -12.09 9.94 1.35
N PHE A 68 -12.67 9.47 0.24
CA PHE A 68 -11.95 9.24 -1.01
C PHE A 68 -12.35 10.29 -2.06
N PHE A 69 -11.45 11.23 -2.35
CA PHE A 69 -11.62 12.26 -3.38
C PHE A 69 -11.23 11.78 -4.78
N GLU A 70 -10.47 10.69 -4.87
CA GLU A 70 -10.10 10.03 -6.13
C GLU A 70 -10.74 8.64 -6.22
N ASN A 71 -11.07 8.21 -7.44
CA ASN A 71 -11.60 6.87 -7.71
C ASN A 71 -10.70 5.79 -7.12
N SER A 72 -11.29 4.90 -6.33
CA SER A 72 -10.54 3.90 -5.57
C SER A 72 -11.47 2.78 -5.13
N THR A 73 -11.53 1.68 -5.90
CA THR A 73 -12.33 0.51 -5.52
C THR A 73 -11.56 -0.35 -4.52
N ARG A 74 -10.35 -0.80 -4.87
CA ARG A 74 -9.56 -1.73 -4.04
C ARG A 74 -9.25 -1.16 -2.66
N THR A 75 -8.63 0.02 -2.59
CA THR A 75 -8.24 0.62 -1.32
C THR A 75 -9.46 0.97 -0.45
N SER A 76 -10.52 1.56 -1.02
CA SER A 76 -11.71 1.92 -0.25
C SER A 76 -12.43 0.68 0.32
N SER A 77 -12.73 -0.31 -0.53
CA SER A 77 -13.41 -1.53 -0.10
C SER A 77 -12.59 -2.31 0.92
N SER A 78 -11.27 -2.37 0.78
CA SER A 78 -10.42 -3.06 1.75
C SER A 78 -10.36 -2.39 3.13
N PHE A 79 -10.41 -1.05 3.21
CA PHE A 79 -10.53 -0.34 4.48
C PHE A 79 -11.90 -0.55 5.12
N GLU A 80 -12.97 -0.49 4.32
CA GLU A 80 -14.32 -0.78 4.80
C GLU A 80 -14.44 -2.20 5.35
N ILE A 81 -13.92 -3.20 4.63
CA ILE A 81 -13.89 -4.59 5.09
C ILE A 81 -13.05 -4.72 6.38
N ALA A 82 -11.86 -4.11 6.41
CA ALA A 82 -10.98 -4.15 7.58
C ALA A 82 -11.67 -3.58 8.83
N ALA A 83 -12.26 -2.40 8.72
CA ALA A 83 -12.96 -1.74 9.82
C ALA A 83 -14.18 -2.54 10.31
N LYS A 84 -15.01 -3.05 9.39
CA LYS A 84 -16.16 -3.91 9.74
C LYS A 84 -15.75 -5.20 10.44
N ARG A 85 -14.66 -5.86 9.99
CA ARG A 85 -14.15 -7.08 10.65
C ARG A 85 -13.60 -6.82 12.05
N LEU A 86 -13.16 -5.59 12.33
CA LEU A 86 -12.71 -5.16 13.65
C LEU A 86 -13.84 -4.69 14.58
N GLY A 87 -15.09 -4.65 14.10
CA GLY A 87 -16.25 -4.24 14.90
C GLY A 87 -16.54 -2.74 14.88
N ALA A 88 -15.94 -1.98 13.96
CA ALA A 88 -16.13 -0.54 13.84
C ALA A 88 -17.40 -0.17 13.04
N ASP A 89 -18.00 0.97 13.38
CA ASP A 89 -18.99 1.65 12.54
C ASP A 89 -18.28 2.35 11.37
N VAL A 90 -18.69 2.08 10.14
CA VAL A 90 -18.03 2.63 8.93
C VAL A 90 -18.93 3.62 8.21
N VAL A 91 -18.41 4.82 7.98
CA VAL A 91 -19.06 5.86 7.18
C VAL A 91 -18.23 6.15 5.94
N THR A 92 -18.74 5.81 4.76
CA THR A 92 -18.07 6.13 3.49
C THR A 92 -18.73 7.36 2.86
N MET A 93 -17.96 8.44 2.71
CA MET A 93 -18.46 9.68 2.12
C MET A 93 -18.27 9.68 0.61
N PRO A 94 -19.36 9.76 -0.19
CA PRO A 94 -19.24 9.87 -1.64
C PRO A 94 -18.88 11.30 -2.02
N VAL A 95 -17.59 11.60 -2.06
CA VAL A 95 -17.08 12.97 -2.32
C VAL A 95 -17.55 13.48 -3.68
N ALA A 96 -17.61 12.61 -4.70
CA ALA A 96 -18.07 12.95 -6.05
C ALA A 96 -19.53 13.44 -6.13
N SER A 97 -20.34 13.22 -5.08
CA SER A 97 -21.73 13.74 -4.97
C SER A 97 -21.91 14.70 -3.79
N SER A 98 -20.84 15.08 -3.10
CA SER A 98 -20.89 15.84 -1.86
C SER A 98 -20.80 17.37 -2.06
N SER A 99 -20.97 18.10 -0.96
CA SER A 99 -20.84 19.56 -0.83
C SER A 99 -19.49 20.12 -1.31
N VAL A 100 -18.45 19.29 -1.46
CA VAL A 100 -17.18 19.68 -2.09
C VAL A 100 -17.39 20.21 -3.52
N LYS A 101 -18.38 19.68 -4.26
CA LYS A 101 -18.77 20.23 -5.59
C LYS A 101 -19.34 21.64 -5.52
N LYS A 102 -19.81 22.09 -4.35
CA LYS A 102 -20.33 23.44 -4.13
C LYS A 102 -19.22 24.43 -3.74
N GLY A 103 -17.95 24.04 -3.86
CA GLY A 103 -16.78 24.90 -3.60
C GLY A 103 -16.30 24.90 -2.15
N GLU A 104 -16.73 23.93 -1.34
CA GLU A 104 -16.25 23.77 0.04
C GLU A 104 -14.75 23.44 0.06
N THR A 105 -13.98 24.12 0.91
CA THR A 105 -12.54 23.86 1.01
C THR A 105 -12.28 22.56 1.77
N LEU A 106 -11.09 21.98 1.59
CA LEU A 106 -10.66 20.82 2.39
C LEU A 106 -10.68 21.12 3.90
N ILE A 107 -10.44 22.38 4.29
CA ILE A 107 -10.49 22.84 5.69
C ILE A 107 -11.92 22.84 6.20
N ASP A 108 -12.88 23.35 5.43
CA ASP A 108 -14.29 23.34 5.82
C ASP A 108 -14.82 21.91 5.98
N THR A 109 -14.44 21.02 5.05
CA THR A 109 -14.71 19.59 5.17
C THR A 109 -14.10 19.01 6.45
N ALA A 110 -12.87 19.38 6.79
CA ALA A 110 -12.20 18.96 8.02
C ALA A 110 -12.95 19.41 9.29
N VAL A 111 -13.41 20.65 9.32
CA VAL A 111 -14.18 21.23 10.44
C VAL A 111 -15.50 20.48 10.61
N THR A 112 -16.22 20.26 9.51
CA THR A 112 -17.47 19.50 9.51
C THR A 112 -17.26 18.07 10.01
N LEU A 113 -16.23 17.39 9.49
CA LEU A 113 -15.85 16.05 9.93
C LEU A 113 -15.46 15.99 11.40
N ASN A 114 -14.67 16.96 11.87
CA ASN A 114 -14.24 17.02 13.26
C ASN A 114 -15.43 17.21 14.22
N ALA A 115 -16.46 17.97 13.80
CA ALA A 115 -17.69 18.13 14.56
C ALA A 115 -18.49 16.82 14.70
N MET A 116 -18.36 15.90 13.75
CA MET A 116 -18.95 14.55 13.82
C MET A 116 -18.19 13.61 14.78
N LYS A 117 -17.01 14.02 15.26
CA LYS A 117 -16.15 13.26 16.19
C LYS A 117 -15.86 11.81 15.75
N PRO A 118 -15.33 11.58 14.54
CA PRO A 118 -14.86 10.25 14.16
C PRO A 118 -13.68 9.84 15.04
N ASP A 119 -13.43 8.53 15.17
CA ASP A 119 -12.25 8.00 15.85
C ASP A 119 -11.07 7.85 14.87
N ILE A 120 -11.35 7.44 13.62
CA ILE A 120 -10.35 7.32 12.55
C ILE A 120 -10.89 7.92 11.24
N LEU A 121 -10.06 8.72 10.58
CA LEU A 121 -10.31 9.23 9.23
C LEU A 121 -9.31 8.61 8.24
N VAL A 122 -9.82 7.87 7.26
CA VAL A 122 -9.04 7.37 6.13
C VAL A 122 -9.24 8.30 4.95
N ILE A 123 -8.17 8.94 4.46
CA ILE A 123 -8.25 9.90 3.36
C ILE A 123 -7.44 9.46 2.14
N ARG A 124 -8.03 9.60 0.96
CA ARG A 124 -7.31 9.61 -0.33
C ARG A 124 -7.59 10.90 -1.09
N HIS A 125 -6.55 11.60 -1.52
CA HIS A 125 -6.67 12.89 -2.19
C HIS A 125 -5.66 13.06 -3.35
N SER A 126 -5.99 13.91 -4.33
CA SER A 126 -5.14 14.17 -5.51
C SER A 126 -3.98 15.13 -5.22
N ALA A 127 -4.16 16.05 -4.28
CA ALA A 127 -3.10 16.93 -3.78
C ALA A 127 -2.21 16.23 -2.74
N SER A 128 -0.89 16.29 -2.94
CA SER A 128 0.10 15.91 -1.93
C SER A 128 -0.03 16.78 -0.68
N GLY A 129 0.12 16.19 0.50
CA GLY A 129 0.02 16.90 1.79
C GLY A 129 -1.42 17.11 2.29
N ALA A 130 -2.45 16.65 1.56
CA ALA A 130 -3.83 16.76 2.02
C ALA A 130 -4.09 15.97 3.32
N ALA A 131 -3.49 14.79 3.46
CA ALA A 131 -3.61 13.99 4.68
C ALA A 131 -2.95 14.68 5.89
N GLU A 132 -1.80 15.34 5.68
CA GLU A 132 -1.10 16.15 6.68
C GLU A 132 -1.92 17.40 7.06
N LEU A 133 -2.54 18.08 6.09
CA LEU A 133 -3.41 19.21 6.40
C LEU A 133 -4.59 18.77 7.28
N LEU A 134 -5.21 17.62 6.98
CA LEU A 134 -6.33 17.12 7.79
C LEU A 134 -5.90 16.68 9.18
N SER A 135 -4.75 16.01 9.34
CA SER A 135 -4.26 15.58 10.66
C SER A 135 -4.06 16.75 11.62
N GLN A 136 -3.75 17.95 11.12
CA GLN A 136 -3.62 19.17 11.90
C GLN A 136 -4.96 19.84 12.28
N LYS A 137 -6.08 19.39 11.69
CA LYS A 137 -7.41 20.02 11.84
C LYS A 137 -8.44 19.14 12.53
N VAL A 138 -8.20 17.83 12.60
CA VAL A 138 -9.10 16.86 13.25
C VAL A 138 -8.49 16.32 14.53
N GLY A 139 -9.33 16.01 15.53
CA GLY A 139 -8.89 15.40 16.79
C GLY A 139 -8.71 13.87 16.74
N CYS A 140 -8.97 13.26 15.59
CA CYS A 140 -8.98 11.81 15.38
C CYS A 140 -7.69 11.30 14.72
N ALA A 141 -7.49 9.98 14.69
CA ALA A 141 -6.38 9.39 13.94
C ALA A 141 -6.61 9.57 12.44
N VAL A 142 -5.55 9.83 11.67
CA VAL A 142 -5.64 10.02 10.21
C VAL A 142 -4.78 9.00 9.51
N VAL A 143 -5.34 8.32 8.51
CA VAL A 143 -4.63 7.34 7.68
C VAL A 143 -4.60 7.81 6.24
N ASN A 144 -3.40 7.96 5.70
CA ASN A 144 -3.19 8.29 4.29
C ASN A 144 -3.39 7.03 3.42
N ALA A 145 -4.51 7.00 2.70
CA ALA A 145 -4.83 6.01 1.68
C ALA A 145 -4.36 6.44 0.26
N GLY A 146 -3.54 7.49 0.19
CA GLY A 146 -2.87 7.98 -0.99
C GLY A 146 -3.04 9.49 -1.17
N ASP A 147 -1.94 10.25 -1.28
CA ASP A 147 -1.95 11.69 -1.56
C ASP A 147 -1.10 12.05 -2.80
N GLY A 148 -1.75 12.45 -3.89
CA GLY A 148 -1.09 12.85 -5.13
C GLY A 148 -0.05 11.88 -5.68
N ARG A 149 1.22 12.30 -5.66
CA ARG A 149 2.41 11.51 -6.06
C ARG A 149 3.38 11.29 -4.88
N HIS A 150 2.92 11.62 -3.67
CA HIS A 150 3.74 11.69 -2.48
C HIS A 150 3.80 10.34 -1.79
N GLU A 151 2.75 9.94 -1.07
CA GLU A 151 2.78 8.74 -0.23
C GLU A 151 1.54 7.84 -0.45
N HIS A 152 1.72 6.54 -0.24
CA HIS A 152 0.66 5.55 0.02
C HIS A 152 1.17 4.52 1.03
N PRO A 153 1.26 4.89 2.32
CA PRO A 153 2.01 4.11 3.30
C PRO A 153 1.38 2.73 3.60
N THR A 154 0.06 2.62 3.56
CA THR A 154 -0.63 1.33 3.72
C THR A 154 -0.44 0.38 2.55
N GLN A 155 -0.13 0.88 1.35
CA GLN A 155 0.25 0.04 0.21
C GLN A 155 1.67 -0.49 0.38
N ALA A 156 2.63 0.33 0.83
CA ALA A 156 3.97 -0.16 1.14
C ALA A 156 3.95 -1.23 2.25
N LEU A 157 3.13 -1.04 3.29
CA LEU A 157 3.00 -2.01 4.38
C LEU A 157 2.43 -3.36 3.90
N LEU A 158 1.39 -3.34 3.06
CA LEU A 158 0.81 -4.59 2.54
C LEU A 158 1.73 -5.28 1.53
N ASP A 159 2.50 -4.51 0.75
CA ASP A 159 3.52 -5.05 -0.16
C ASP A 159 4.62 -5.76 0.65
N LEU A 160 5.11 -5.11 1.71
CA LEU A 160 6.07 -5.71 2.64
C LEU A 160 5.54 -6.98 3.31
N LEU A 161 4.29 -6.97 3.76
CA LEU A 161 3.63 -8.16 4.32
C LEU A 161 3.54 -9.30 3.30
N SER A 162 3.25 -8.98 2.03
CA SER A 162 3.20 -9.97 0.95
C SER A 162 4.56 -10.62 0.72
N MET A 163 5.63 -9.82 0.69
CA MET A 163 7.01 -10.33 0.57
C MET A 163 7.39 -11.18 1.79
N ARG A 164 7.08 -10.71 3.00
CA ARG A 164 7.35 -11.45 4.24
C ARG A 164 6.67 -12.83 4.25
N ARG A 165 5.42 -12.93 3.77
CA ARG A 165 4.75 -14.24 3.69
C ARG A 165 5.31 -15.16 2.62
N ALA A 166 5.84 -14.61 1.53
CA ALA A 166 6.43 -15.40 0.45
C ALA A 166 7.87 -15.87 0.77
N PHE A 167 8.66 -15.04 1.46
CA PHE A 167 10.10 -15.27 1.65
C PHE A 167 10.51 -15.49 3.12
N GLY A 168 9.62 -15.22 4.07
CA GLY A 168 9.95 -15.19 5.50
C GLY A 168 10.66 -13.88 5.85
N ASP A 169 11.99 -13.90 5.86
CA ASP A 169 12.77 -12.68 6.10
C ASP A 169 12.84 -11.84 4.82
N VAL A 170 12.61 -10.54 4.97
CA VAL A 170 12.70 -9.56 3.89
C VAL A 170 14.07 -8.89 3.85
N THR A 171 14.86 -9.05 4.92
CA THR A 171 16.21 -8.53 5.01
C THR A 171 17.06 -9.10 3.88
N SER A 172 17.81 -8.23 3.18
CA SER A 172 18.66 -8.59 2.04
C SER A 172 17.95 -9.03 0.75
N LEU A 173 16.61 -9.03 0.70
CA LEU A 173 15.91 -9.20 -0.58
C LEU A 173 16.31 -8.09 -1.55
N THR A 174 16.49 -8.44 -2.81
CA THR A 174 16.68 -7.46 -3.89
C THR A 174 15.36 -7.28 -4.64
N VAL A 175 14.74 -6.12 -4.49
CA VAL A 175 13.42 -5.78 -5.04
C VAL A 175 13.58 -4.79 -6.20
N ALA A 176 13.19 -5.21 -7.40
CA ALA A 176 13.06 -4.32 -8.54
C ALA A 176 11.66 -3.69 -8.57
N ILE A 177 11.59 -2.36 -8.64
CA ILE A 177 10.36 -1.61 -8.86
C ILE A 177 10.44 -1.01 -10.26
N CYS A 178 9.54 -1.42 -11.14
CA CYS A 178 9.65 -1.19 -12.58
C CYS A 178 8.50 -0.35 -13.14
N GLY A 179 8.81 0.68 -13.91
CA GLY A 179 7.84 1.42 -14.73
C GLY A 179 7.80 2.93 -14.44
N ASP A 180 6.60 3.47 -14.22
CA ASP A 180 6.38 4.91 -14.01
C ASP A 180 6.71 5.34 -12.56
N ILE A 181 8.00 5.54 -12.27
CA ILE A 181 8.48 5.95 -10.93
C ILE A 181 8.11 7.41 -10.65
N THR A 182 8.22 8.29 -11.64
CA THR A 182 7.96 9.74 -11.52
C THR A 182 6.57 10.06 -10.97
N HIS A 183 5.58 9.24 -11.31
CA HIS A 183 4.18 9.47 -10.93
C HIS A 183 3.70 8.55 -9.79
N SER A 184 4.55 7.62 -9.34
CA SER A 184 4.16 6.56 -8.41
C SER A 184 4.43 6.91 -6.96
N ARG A 185 3.35 7.25 -6.24
CA ARG A 185 3.32 7.29 -4.77
C ARG A 185 3.66 5.92 -4.14
N VAL A 186 3.39 4.82 -4.85
CA VAL A 186 3.67 3.45 -4.38
C VAL A 186 5.17 3.18 -4.39
N ALA A 187 5.89 3.63 -5.42
CA ALA A 187 7.34 3.47 -5.50
C ALA A 187 8.03 4.18 -4.34
N ARG A 188 7.69 5.44 -4.10
CA ARG A 188 8.30 6.24 -3.03
C ARG A 188 8.10 5.62 -1.64
N SER A 189 6.86 5.25 -1.30
CA SER A 189 6.58 4.61 0.00
C SER A 189 7.25 3.24 0.14
N ASN A 190 7.31 2.44 -0.94
CA ASN A 190 7.99 1.14 -0.91
C ASN A 190 9.49 1.29 -0.74
N VAL A 191 10.15 2.22 -1.44
CA VAL A 191 11.60 2.48 -1.28
C VAL A 191 11.92 2.76 0.18
N ALA A 192 11.19 3.69 0.79
CA ALA A 192 11.39 4.06 2.19
C ALA A 192 11.22 2.88 3.15
N LEU A 193 10.13 2.12 3.01
CA LEU A 193 9.82 1.04 3.95
C LEU A 193 10.70 -0.21 3.73
N LEU A 194 11.01 -0.56 2.49
CA LEU A 194 11.87 -1.71 2.16
C LEU A 194 13.30 -1.47 2.64
N GLN A 195 13.86 -0.29 2.42
CA GLN A 195 15.19 0.07 2.92
C GLN A 195 15.23 0.12 4.45
N MET A 196 14.18 0.63 5.10
CA MET A 196 14.05 0.59 6.56
C MET A 196 14.16 -0.84 7.10
N MET A 197 13.70 -1.82 6.33
CA MET A 197 13.76 -3.24 6.66
C MET A 197 14.98 -3.98 6.07
N GLY A 198 15.97 -3.25 5.53
CA GLY A 198 17.22 -3.83 5.04
C GLY A 198 17.15 -4.53 3.68
N ALA A 199 16.07 -4.35 2.93
CA ALA A 199 16.00 -4.80 1.54
C ALA A 199 16.75 -3.83 0.62
N ARG A 200 17.32 -4.36 -0.46
CA ARG A 200 17.93 -3.58 -1.55
C ARG A 200 16.88 -3.26 -2.59
N VAL A 201 16.77 -2.00 -2.97
CA VAL A 201 15.75 -1.56 -3.94
C VAL A 201 16.44 -1.08 -5.21
N ARG A 202 15.93 -1.55 -6.34
CA ARG A 202 16.31 -1.11 -7.68
C ARG A 202 15.13 -0.47 -8.36
N LEU A 203 15.32 0.72 -8.92
CA LEU A 203 14.32 1.39 -9.74
C LEU A 203 14.66 1.14 -11.20
N ILE A 204 13.70 0.64 -11.97
CA ILE A 204 13.90 0.30 -13.38
C ILE A 204 12.84 1.01 -14.23
N GLY A 205 13.25 1.78 -15.22
CA GLY A 205 12.28 2.43 -16.09
C GLY A 205 12.93 3.32 -17.15
N PRO A 206 12.16 3.82 -18.11
CA PRO A 206 12.69 4.74 -19.10
C PRO A 206 13.20 6.02 -18.39
N PRO A 207 14.28 6.67 -18.90
CA PRO A 207 14.82 7.89 -18.29
C PRO A 207 13.79 9.00 -18.07
N THR A 208 12.75 9.05 -18.91
CA THR A 208 11.63 10.01 -18.85
C THR A 208 10.63 9.73 -17.72
N LEU A 209 10.62 8.52 -17.14
CA LEU A 209 9.71 8.12 -16.07
C LEU A 209 10.45 7.74 -14.77
N VAL A 210 11.74 8.05 -14.68
CA VAL A 210 12.51 7.99 -13.43
C VAL A 210 12.80 9.43 -12.98
N PRO A 211 12.49 9.80 -11.71
CA PRO A 211 12.85 11.11 -11.18
C PRO A 211 14.34 11.39 -11.29
N GLY A 212 14.72 12.61 -11.68
CA GLY A 212 16.14 13.01 -11.74
C GLY A 212 16.85 13.04 -10.38
N ASP A 213 16.10 12.96 -9.28
CA ASP A 213 16.62 12.86 -7.91
C ASP A 213 16.50 11.44 -7.32
N ALA A 214 16.14 10.44 -8.12
CA ALA A 214 15.93 9.06 -7.66
C ALA A 214 17.17 8.46 -6.97
N ASP A 215 18.38 8.81 -7.41
CA ASP A 215 19.64 8.37 -6.78
C ASP A 215 19.75 8.81 -5.30
N ARG A 216 19.07 9.89 -4.92
CA ARG A 216 19.06 10.40 -3.53
C ARG A 216 18.14 9.59 -2.63
N TRP A 217 17.37 8.66 -3.17
CA TRP A 217 16.47 7.81 -2.39
C TRP A 217 17.21 6.57 -1.84
N GLY A 218 18.53 6.45 -2.05
CA GLY A 218 19.34 5.34 -1.54
C GLY A 218 19.15 4.02 -2.30
N CYS A 219 18.58 4.07 -3.49
CA CYS A 219 18.34 2.93 -4.38
C CYS A 219 19.24 2.99 -5.62
N GLU A 220 19.42 1.85 -6.27
CA GLU A 220 20.11 1.78 -7.56
C GLU A 220 19.12 2.07 -8.70
N VAL A 221 19.53 2.85 -9.71
CA VAL A 221 18.69 3.19 -10.86
C VAL A 221 19.21 2.48 -12.11
N PHE A 222 18.29 1.81 -12.82
CA PHE A 222 18.55 1.14 -14.09
C PHE A 222 17.55 1.60 -15.15
N HIS A 223 18.00 1.63 -16.39
CA HIS A 223 17.14 1.91 -17.54
C HIS A 223 16.93 0.71 -18.45
N ASP A 224 17.73 -0.34 -18.27
CA ASP A 224 17.62 -1.62 -18.95
C ASP A 224 17.06 -2.68 -18.00
N MET A 225 16.05 -3.41 -18.46
CA MET A 225 15.39 -4.46 -17.68
C MET A 225 16.31 -5.66 -17.44
N ARG A 226 17.22 -6.01 -18.36
CA ARG A 226 18.11 -7.16 -18.18
C ARG A 226 19.14 -6.90 -17.10
N GLU A 227 19.77 -5.73 -17.14
CA GLU A 227 20.74 -5.33 -16.11
C GLU A 227 20.06 -5.12 -14.75
N GLY A 228 18.93 -4.40 -14.71
CA GLY A 228 18.28 -4.08 -13.45
C GLY A 228 17.64 -5.28 -12.76
N LEU A 229 17.11 -6.25 -13.52
CA LEU A 229 16.50 -7.46 -12.95
C LEU A 229 17.51 -8.50 -12.49
N ALA A 230 18.76 -8.45 -12.96
CA ALA A 230 19.77 -9.46 -12.67
C ALA A 230 19.96 -9.71 -11.16
N GLY A 231 19.54 -10.89 -10.68
CA GLY A 231 19.65 -11.28 -9.28
C GLY A 231 18.55 -10.75 -8.35
N CYS A 232 17.51 -10.10 -8.87
CA CYS A 232 16.35 -9.68 -8.06
C CYS A 232 15.51 -10.88 -7.60
N ASP A 233 15.06 -10.85 -6.35
CA ASP A 233 14.14 -11.83 -5.76
C ASP A 233 12.67 -11.47 -6.04
N VAL A 234 12.37 -10.17 -6.18
CA VAL A 234 11.01 -9.66 -6.42
C VAL A 234 11.02 -8.64 -7.56
N VAL A 235 10.04 -8.75 -8.45
CA VAL A 235 9.78 -7.80 -9.53
C VAL A 235 8.40 -7.16 -9.32
N MET A 236 8.39 -5.90 -8.86
CA MET A 236 7.19 -5.11 -8.66
C MET A 236 6.95 -4.20 -9.86
N MET A 237 5.96 -4.56 -10.69
CA MET A 237 5.54 -3.73 -11.81
C MET A 237 4.61 -2.61 -11.36
N LEU A 238 4.79 -1.42 -11.95
CA LEU A 238 3.93 -0.26 -11.73
C LEU A 238 3.06 0.00 -12.96
N ARG A 239 1.85 0.46 -12.69
CA ARG A 239 0.92 0.89 -13.72
C ARG A 239 1.46 2.09 -14.49
N LEU A 240 1.47 2.02 -15.82
CA LEU A 240 1.74 3.17 -16.67
C LEU A 240 0.56 4.17 -16.57
N GLN A 241 0.81 5.37 -16.03
CA GLN A 241 -0.23 6.37 -15.79
C GLN A 241 -0.35 7.36 -16.95
N LEU A 242 -0.82 6.89 -18.11
CA LEU A 242 -0.99 7.73 -19.31
C LEU A 242 -1.81 8.99 -19.03
N GLU A 243 -2.79 8.91 -18.13
CA GLU A 243 -3.64 10.02 -17.72
C GLU A 243 -2.90 11.14 -16.95
N ARG A 244 -1.66 10.92 -16.53
CA ARG A 244 -0.84 11.89 -15.77
C ARG A 244 0.32 12.48 -16.57
N MET A 245 0.53 12.00 -17.80
CA MET A 245 1.64 12.42 -18.64
C MET A 245 1.31 13.72 -19.36
N ALA A 246 2.12 14.75 -19.12
CA ALA A 246 2.11 15.96 -19.94
C ALA A 246 3.18 15.80 -21.03
N GLY A 247 2.74 15.57 -22.27
CA GLY A 247 3.63 15.30 -23.41
C GLY A 247 3.93 13.80 -23.62
N ALA A 248 4.73 13.51 -24.64
CA ALA A 248 5.11 12.15 -25.02
C ALA A 248 6.30 11.65 -24.18
N LEU A 249 6.06 11.30 -22.92
CA LEU A 249 7.09 10.71 -22.04
C LEU A 249 7.48 9.30 -22.48
N VAL A 250 6.60 8.60 -23.20
CA VAL A 250 6.87 7.33 -23.86
C VAL A 250 6.37 7.41 -25.31
N PRO A 251 7.05 6.80 -26.29
CA PRO A 251 6.64 6.94 -27.69
C PRO A 251 5.33 6.20 -28.01
N SER A 252 5.12 5.02 -27.42
CA SER A 252 3.86 4.27 -27.49
C SER A 252 3.79 3.22 -26.38
N THR A 253 2.58 2.74 -26.06
CA THR A 253 2.39 1.62 -25.12
C THR A 253 3.05 0.33 -25.61
N ARG A 254 3.06 0.09 -26.93
CA ARG A 254 3.71 -1.09 -27.53
C ARG A 254 5.23 -1.05 -27.37
N GLU A 255 5.83 0.12 -27.60
CA GLU A 255 7.25 0.32 -27.40
C GLU A 255 7.63 0.25 -25.92
N TYR A 256 6.80 0.85 -25.05
CA TYR A 256 6.96 0.72 -23.61
C TYR A 256 6.94 -0.76 -23.18
N PHE A 257 5.96 -1.55 -23.63
CA PHE A 257 5.89 -2.97 -23.30
C PHE A 257 7.12 -3.74 -23.80
N ARG A 258 7.58 -3.46 -25.03
CA ARG A 258 8.76 -4.11 -25.61
C ARG A 258 10.01 -3.97 -24.73
N PHE A 259 10.24 -2.78 -24.18
CA PHE A 259 11.46 -2.47 -23.42
C PHE A 259 11.30 -2.63 -21.90
N TRP A 260 10.14 -2.27 -21.34
CA TRP A 260 9.91 -2.21 -19.88
C TRP A 260 8.68 -2.98 -19.39
N GLY A 261 7.82 -3.47 -20.28
CA GLY A 261 6.74 -4.38 -19.90
C GLY A 261 7.30 -5.74 -19.51
N LEU A 262 6.76 -6.37 -18.47
CA LEU A 262 7.24 -7.66 -17.97
C LEU A 262 6.56 -8.83 -18.69
N ASP A 263 7.33 -9.62 -19.42
CA ASP A 263 6.96 -10.92 -20.01
C ASP A 263 7.83 -12.03 -19.41
N ARG A 264 7.62 -13.29 -19.85
CA ARG A 264 8.40 -14.44 -19.35
C ARG A 264 9.88 -14.36 -19.71
N GLU A 265 10.24 -13.79 -20.86
CA GLU A 265 11.65 -13.64 -21.26
C GLU A 265 12.37 -12.72 -20.28
N LYS A 266 11.77 -11.56 -19.97
CA LYS A 266 12.36 -10.59 -19.06
C LYS A 266 12.36 -11.06 -17.62
N LEU A 267 11.31 -11.75 -17.19
CA LEU A 267 11.27 -12.36 -15.86
C LEU A 267 12.42 -13.37 -15.67
N ALA A 268 12.81 -14.10 -16.71
CA ALA A 268 13.92 -15.04 -16.66
C ALA A 268 15.30 -14.37 -16.46
N TRP A 269 15.41 -13.04 -16.56
CA TRP A 269 16.62 -12.29 -16.20
C TRP A 269 16.75 -12.07 -14.69
N ALA A 270 15.65 -12.21 -13.94
CA ALA A 270 15.66 -12.21 -12.49
C ALA A 270 16.21 -13.54 -11.93
N LYS A 271 16.32 -13.64 -10.60
CA LYS A 271 16.74 -14.87 -9.95
C LYS A 271 15.72 -16.00 -10.24
N PRO A 272 16.16 -17.26 -10.41
CA PRO A 272 15.24 -18.38 -10.47
C PRO A 272 14.31 -18.41 -9.24
N GLY A 273 13.00 -18.49 -9.48
CA GLY A 273 11.99 -18.42 -8.42
C GLY A 273 11.61 -17.00 -7.97
N ALA A 274 12.04 -15.96 -8.70
CA ALA A 274 11.60 -14.59 -8.43
C ALA A 274 10.06 -14.46 -8.47
N ARG A 275 9.52 -13.68 -7.55
CA ARG A 275 8.08 -13.44 -7.44
C ARG A 275 7.69 -12.09 -8.06
N VAL A 276 6.49 -12.02 -8.61
CA VAL A 276 5.97 -10.82 -9.28
C VAL A 276 4.89 -10.15 -8.45
N MET A 277 4.94 -8.83 -8.33
CA MET A 277 3.98 -8.00 -7.60
C MET A 277 3.47 -6.85 -8.47
N HIS A 278 2.26 -6.38 -8.20
CA HIS A 278 1.69 -5.21 -8.84
C HIS A 278 0.58 -4.58 -7.97
N PRO A 279 0.64 -3.28 -7.63
CA PRO A 279 -0.32 -2.64 -6.70
C PRO A 279 -1.74 -2.56 -7.27
N GLY A 280 -1.85 -2.54 -8.60
CA GLY A 280 -3.11 -2.55 -9.35
C GLY A 280 -3.72 -1.14 -9.48
N PRO A 281 -4.74 -0.98 -10.35
CA PRO A 281 -5.15 -1.91 -11.41
C PRO A 281 -4.04 -2.11 -12.46
N MET A 282 -4.02 -3.28 -13.12
CA MET A 282 -3.02 -3.62 -14.15
C MET A 282 -3.56 -3.25 -15.54
N ASN A 283 -2.71 -2.67 -16.38
CA ASN A 283 -2.90 -2.60 -17.82
C ASN A 283 -2.15 -3.78 -18.48
N ARG A 284 -2.89 -4.85 -18.77
CA ARG A 284 -2.37 -6.05 -19.43
C ARG A 284 -1.86 -5.72 -20.83
N GLY A 285 -0.68 -6.26 -21.18
CA GLY A 285 -0.02 -5.99 -22.46
C GLY A 285 0.61 -4.59 -22.56
N VAL A 286 0.71 -3.86 -21.45
CA VAL A 286 1.41 -2.56 -21.37
C VAL A 286 2.57 -2.62 -20.38
N GLU A 287 2.30 -2.82 -19.09
CA GLU A 287 3.37 -3.02 -18.09
C GLU A 287 3.59 -4.48 -17.71
N ILE A 288 2.62 -5.36 -17.94
CA ILE A 288 2.72 -6.77 -17.55
C ILE A 288 1.94 -7.65 -18.51
N ASP A 289 2.51 -8.79 -18.87
CA ASP A 289 1.83 -9.81 -19.66
C ASP A 289 0.85 -10.62 -18.81
N SER A 290 -0.22 -11.12 -19.44
CA SER A 290 -1.29 -11.79 -18.71
C SER A 290 -0.85 -13.13 -18.15
N ASP A 291 -0.04 -13.85 -18.90
CA ASP A 291 0.48 -15.16 -18.51
C ASP A 291 1.41 -15.09 -17.30
N VAL A 292 2.12 -13.98 -17.08
CA VAL A 292 2.91 -13.72 -15.87
C VAL A 292 2.00 -13.30 -14.72
N ALA A 293 1.05 -12.40 -14.98
CA ALA A 293 0.17 -11.88 -13.94
C ALA A 293 -0.75 -12.95 -13.33
N ASP A 294 -1.16 -13.93 -14.12
CA ASP A 294 -2.12 -14.99 -13.74
C ASP A 294 -1.46 -16.31 -13.30
N ASP A 295 -0.13 -16.42 -13.41
CA ASP A 295 0.64 -17.58 -12.96
C ASP A 295 0.76 -17.59 -11.43
N LEU A 296 0.00 -18.43 -10.76
CA LEU A 296 -0.06 -18.49 -9.29
C LEU A 296 1.27 -18.92 -8.65
N ASP A 297 2.13 -19.60 -9.40
CA ASP A 297 3.46 -20.04 -8.93
C ASP A 297 4.50 -18.91 -8.99
N VAL A 298 4.17 -17.78 -9.60
CA VAL A 298 5.06 -16.62 -9.79
C VAL A 298 4.46 -15.34 -9.21
N SER A 299 3.19 -15.08 -9.50
CA SER A 299 2.47 -13.86 -9.15
C SER A 299 2.01 -13.86 -7.70
N LEU A 300 2.24 -12.75 -7.00
CA LEU A 300 1.71 -12.44 -5.67
C LEU A 300 0.58 -11.40 -5.75
N ILE A 301 0.11 -11.06 -6.95
CA ILE A 301 -0.83 -9.94 -7.16
C ILE A 301 -2.18 -10.19 -6.47
N GLN A 302 -2.63 -11.44 -6.44
CA GLN A 302 -3.86 -11.81 -5.72
C GLN A 302 -3.61 -11.83 -4.20
N ASP A 303 -2.46 -12.34 -3.76
CA ASP A 303 -2.05 -12.32 -2.35
C ASP A 303 -1.99 -10.89 -1.81
N GLN A 304 -1.47 -9.92 -2.58
CA GLN A 304 -1.45 -8.50 -2.21
C GLN A 304 -2.85 -7.95 -1.90
N VAL A 305 -3.89 -8.43 -2.58
CA VAL A 305 -5.28 -8.01 -2.29
C VAL A 305 -5.72 -8.50 -0.91
N GLU A 306 -5.42 -9.76 -0.58
CA GLU A 306 -5.69 -10.34 0.74
C GLU A 306 -4.87 -9.64 1.83
N MET A 307 -3.55 -9.49 1.62
CA MET A 307 -2.64 -8.79 2.53
C MET A 307 -3.10 -7.37 2.78
N GLY A 308 -3.70 -6.72 1.78
CA GLY A 308 -4.25 -5.39 1.91
C GLY A 308 -5.36 -5.27 2.94
N VAL A 309 -6.19 -6.29 3.15
CA VAL A 309 -7.20 -6.24 4.21
C VAL A 309 -6.51 -6.42 5.57
N ALA A 310 -5.62 -7.40 5.69
CA ALA A 310 -4.92 -7.69 6.94
C ALA A 310 -4.02 -6.55 7.43
N ALA A 311 -3.22 -5.95 6.54
CA ALA A 311 -2.37 -4.81 6.87
C ALA A 311 -3.19 -3.59 7.30
N ARG A 312 -4.35 -3.36 6.68
CA ARG A 312 -5.26 -2.27 7.08
C ARG A 312 -5.93 -2.57 8.43
N MET A 313 -6.28 -3.83 8.72
CA MET A 313 -6.74 -4.22 10.05
C MET A 313 -5.66 -3.95 11.11
N ALA A 314 -4.41 -4.34 10.84
CA ALA A 314 -3.27 -4.08 11.74
C ALA A 314 -3.09 -2.59 12.02
N VAL A 315 -3.14 -1.74 11.00
CA VAL A 315 -3.04 -0.27 11.15
C VAL A 315 -4.19 0.28 11.98
N LEU A 316 -5.44 -0.07 11.69
CA LEU A 316 -6.61 0.45 12.40
C LEU A 316 -6.61 0.01 13.88
N ALA A 317 -6.33 -1.27 14.14
CA ALA A 317 -6.23 -1.81 15.49
C ALA A 317 -5.08 -1.15 16.28
N SER A 318 -3.91 -1.01 15.66
CA SER A 318 -2.73 -0.42 16.30
C SER A 318 -2.92 1.08 16.60
N LEU A 319 -3.58 1.84 15.71
CA LEU A 319 -3.95 3.23 15.98
C LEU A 319 -4.95 3.33 17.14
N SER A 320 -5.95 2.45 17.19
CA SER A 320 -6.95 2.40 18.26
C SER A 320 -6.32 2.10 19.63
N ALA A 321 -5.32 1.20 19.66
CA ALA A 321 -4.60 0.84 20.88
C ALA A 321 -3.87 2.01 21.57
N ARG A 322 -3.67 3.14 20.88
CA ARG A 322 -3.12 4.36 21.49
C ARG A 322 -4.07 5.06 22.45
N TRP A 323 -5.37 4.81 22.38
CA TRP A 323 -6.36 5.50 23.19
C TRP A 323 -6.54 4.88 24.59
N GLY A 324 -5.95 3.71 24.83
CA GLY A 324 -6.17 2.90 26.03
C GLY A 324 -7.58 2.31 26.09
N ASP A 325 -7.80 1.34 26.99
CA ASP A 325 -9.14 0.92 27.37
C ASP A 325 -9.80 2.09 28.10
N LYS A 326 -10.74 2.79 27.44
CA LYS A 326 -11.59 3.78 28.08
C LYS A 326 -12.85 3.12 28.63
#